data_AF-X1L6N6-F1
#
_entry.id   AF-X1L6N6-F1
#
_cell.length_a   1.000
_cell.length_b   1.000
_cell.length_c   1.000
_cell.angle_alpha   90.00
_cell.angle_beta   90.00
_cell.angle_gamma   90.00
#
_symmetry.space_group_name_H-M   'P 1'
#
loop_
_entity.id
_entity.type
_entity.pdbx_description
1 polymer ?
#
loop_
_entity_poly.entity_id
_entity_poly.type
_entity_poly.pdbx_seq_one_letter_code
_entity_poly.pdbx_strand_id
1 'polypeptide(L)'
;RPEFALQCDLVVVDEIGKMELFSADFREAVLEIIGSGKRVLGTIMLVSNPWADAIKRHPQVNLVEVTRTNYNRVLDDLRHWLEED
;
A
#
# COMPACT_ATOMS: atom_id res chain seq x y z
N ARG A 1 5.52 4.71 13.94
CA ARG A 1 6.57 3.71 14.22
C ARG A 1 6.02 2.33 13.85
N PRO A 2 6.76 1.52 13.08
CA PRO A 2 6.26 0.27 12.49
C PRO A 2 5.84 -0.78 13.54
N GLU A 3 6.38 -0.70 14.75
CA GLU A 3 6.06 -1.58 15.88
C GLU A 3 4.56 -1.67 16.26
N PHE A 4 3.77 -0.60 16.06
CA PHE A 4 2.31 -0.66 16.23
C PHE A 4 1.60 -1.31 15.03
N ALA A 5 2.14 -1.10 13.82
CA ALA A 5 1.58 -1.67 12.60
C ALA A 5 1.69 -3.20 12.58
N LEU A 6 2.72 -3.75 13.21
CA LEU A 6 2.90 -5.20 13.38
C LEU A 6 1.88 -5.86 14.33
N GLN A 7 1.20 -5.08 15.17
CA GLN A 7 0.13 -5.58 16.04
C GLN A 7 -1.26 -5.48 15.41
N CYS A 8 -1.40 -4.79 14.28
CA CYS A 8 -2.65 -4.68 13.56
C CYS A 8 -2.87 -5.88 12.62
N ASP A 9 -4.13 -6.20 12.35
CA ASP A 9 -4.51 -7.17 11.32
C ASP A 9 -4.47 -6.55 9.92
N LEU A 10 -4.71 -5.23 9.84
CA LEU A 10 -4.66 -4.43 8.62
C LEU A 10 -3.95 -3.10 8.87
N VAL A 11 -3.05 -2.73 7.96
CA VAL A 11 -2.43 -1.40 7.91
C VAL A 11 -2.98 -0.63 6.73
N VAL A 12 -3.46 0.59 6.97
CA VAL A 12 -3.96 1.49 5.91
C VAL A 12 -3.00 2.67 5.73
N VAL A 13 -2.59 2.93 4.49
CA VAL A 13 -1.69 4.05 4.13
C VAL A 13 -2.33 4.88 3.02
N ASP A 14 -2.74 6.11 3.36
CA ASP A 14 -3.27 7.09 2.41
C ASP A 14 -2.46 8.37 2.55
N GLU A 15 -1.51 8.75 1.69
CA GLU A 15 -1.03 8.26 0.40
C GLU A 15 0.48 7.97 0.50
N ILE A 16 1.03 7.06 -0.30
CA ILE A 16 2.47 6.98 -0.58
C ILE A 16 2.80 7.98 -1.70
N GLY A 17 2.85 9.25 -1.30
CA GLY A 17 2.99 10.41 -2.18
C GLY A 17 4.40 11.01 -2.16
N LYS A 18 4.62 11.98 -3.05
CA LYS A 18 5.93 12.65 -3.22
C LYS A 18 6.45 13.26 -1.91
N MET A 19 5.57 13.76 -1.05
CA MET A 19 5.93 14.46 0.18
C MET A 19 6.44 13.49 1.24
N GLU A 20 5.79 12.35 1.35
CA GLU A 20 6.11 11.29 2.30
C GLU A 20 7.44 10.61 1.95
N LEU A 21 7.77 10.52 0.66
CA LEU A 21 9.04 9.95 0.18
C LEU A 21 10.30 10.72 0.62
N PHE A 22 10.17 11.97 1.09
CA PHE A 22 11.29 12.70 1.67
C PHE A 22 11.68 12.21 3.07
N SER A 23 10.81 11.44 3.73
CA SER A 23 11.09 10.83 5.03
C SER A 23 11.75 9.47 4.85
N ALA A 24 12.98 9.31 5.37
CA ALA A 24 13.65 8.01 5.42
C ALA A 24 12.86 7.02 6.30
N ASP A 25 12.48 7.45 7.49
CA ASP A 25 11.71 6.66 8.45
C ASP A 25 10.39 6.15 7.87
N PHE A 26 9.69 6.98 7.07
CA PHE A 26 8.46 6.56 6.40
C PHE A 26 8.72 5.45 5.39
N ARG A 27 9.76 5.62 4.55
CA ARG A 27 10.13 4.62 3.54
C ARG A 27 10.52 3.29 4.18
N GLU A 28 11.31 3.33 5.25
CA GLU A 28 11.70 2.14 6.00
C GLU A 28 10.48 1.45 6.62
N ALA A 29 9.59 2.20 7.26
CA ALA A 29 8.38 1.63 7.85
C ALA A 29 7.47 0.95 6.80
N VAL A 30 7.27 1.57 5.63
CA VAL A 30 6.48 0.97 4.55
C VAL A 30 7.10 -0.34 4.05
N LEU A 31 8.42 -0.37 3.85
CA LEU A 31 9.13 -1.58 3.43
C LEU A 31 9.06 -2.70 4.47
N GLU A 32 9.21 -2.36 5.75
CA GLU A 32 9.12 -3.31 6.86
C GLU A 32 7.72 -3.94 6.94
N ILE A 33 6.67 -3.11 6.84
CA ILE A 33 5.29 -3.59 6.92
C ILE A 33 4.96 -4.49 5.72
N ILE A 34 5.34 -4.10 4.50
CA ILE A 34 5.14 -4.94 3.31
C ILE A 34 5.91 -6.27 3.45
N GLY A 35 7.15 -6.23 3.94
CA GLY A 35 7.98 -7.42 4.13
C GLY A 35 7.54 -8.33 5.28
N SER A 36 6.74 -7.81 6.23
CA SER A 36 6.27 -8.57 7.40
C SER A 36 5.20 -9.62 7.09
N GLY A 37 4.62 -9.58 5.87
CA GLY A 37 3.50 -10.44 5.49
C GLY A 37 2.14 -10.01 6.07
N LYS A 38 2.09 -8.86 6.77
CA LYS A 38 0.84 -8.23 7.19
C LYS A 38 0.04 -7.74 6.00
N ARG A 39 -1.28 -7.66 6.18
CA ARG A 39 -2.18 -7.08 5.18
C ARG A 39 -1.99 -5.56 5.16
N VAL A 40 -1.74 -5.03 3.97
CA VAL A 40 -1.56 -3.59 3.74
C VAL A 40 -2.49 -3.16 2.64
N LEU A 41 -3.27 -2.11 2.90
CA LEU A 41 -4.02 -1.39 1.88
C LEU A 41 -3.48 0.03 1.80
N GLY A 42 -3.14 0.49 0.61
CA GLY A 42 -2.73 1.88 0.46
C GLY A 42 -2.81 2.42 -0.95
N THR A 43 -2.77 3.73 -1.03
CA THR A 43 -2.69 4.48 -2.28
C THR A 43 -1.24 4.86 -2.54
N ILE A 44 -0.82 4.88 -3.80
CA ILE A 44 0.54 5.23 -4.20
C ILE A 44 0.52 6.14 -5.41
N MET A 45 1.42 7.12 -5.43
CA MET A 45 1.49 8.10 -6.52
C MET A 45 1.57 7.42 -7.90
N LEU A 46 0.76 7.91 -8.84
CA LEU A 46 0.72 7.40 -10.21
C LEU A 46 2.02 7.73 -10.97
N VAL A 47 2.55 8.95 -10.77
CA VAL A 47 3.78 9.43 -11.41
C VAL A 47 4.97 8.53 -11.06
N SER A 48 5.84 8.26 -12.04
CA SER A 48 7.03 7.44 -11.83
C SER A 48 7.97 8.10 -10.82
N ASN A 49 8.42 7.28 -9.87
CA ASN A 49 9.45 7.61 -8.90
C ASN A 49 10.21 6.31 -8.60
N PRO A 50 11.56 6.27 -8.68
CA PRO A 50 12.30 5.01 -8.55
C PRO A 50 11.97 4.19 -7.30
N TRP A 51 11.73 4.85 -6.16
CA TRP A 51 11.39 4.18 -4.91
C TRP A 51 9.93 3.69 -4.92
N ALA A 52 8.98 4.54 -5.31
CA ALA A 52 7.57 4.15 -5.41
C ALA A 52 7.38 3.01 -6.44
N ASP A 53 8.13 3.07 -7.54
CA ASP A 53 8.09 2.06 -8.58
C ASP A 53 8.69 0.72 -8.11
N ALA A 54 9.60 0.73 -7.14
CA ALA A 54 10.06 -0.49 -6.48
C ALA A 54 8.94 -1.15 -5.66
N ILE A 55 8.14 -0.36 -4.94
CA ILE A 55 6.94 -0.85 -4.23
C ILE A 55 5.92 -1.43 -5.23
N LYS A 56 5.63 -0.71 -6.32
CA LYS A 56 4.69 -1.15 -7.38
C LYS A 56 5.08 -2.50 -8.02
N ARG A 57 6.39 -2.80 -8.08
CA ARG A 57 6.93 -4.05 -8.65
C ARG A 57 7.18 -5.14 -7.61
N HIS A 58 6.90 -4.87 -6.33
CA HIS A 58 7.19 -5.80 -5.27
C HIS A 58 6.33 -7.07 -5.41
N PRO A 59 6.89 -8.30 -5.30
CA PRO A 59 6.14 -9.53 -5.55
C PRO A 59 4.92 -9.75 -4.64
N GLN A 60 4.93 -9.16 -3.44
CA GLN A 60 3.83 -9.22 -2.48
C GLN A 60 2.80 -8.09 -2.66
N VAL A 61 2.99 -7.20 -3.63
CA VAL A 61 2.09 -6.07 -3.89
C VAL A 61 1.19 -6.41 -5.08
N ASN A 62 -0.12 -6.40 -4.83
CA ASN A 62 -1.11 -6.40 -5.90
C ASN A 62 -1.43 -4.95 -6.28
N LEU A 63 -0.91 -4.51 -7.43
CA LEU A 63 -1.14 -3.14 -7.91
C LEU A 63 -2.41 -3.07 -8.75
N VAL A 64 -3.35 -2.22 -8.35
CA VAL A 64 -4.59 -1.96 -9.08
C VAL A 64 -4.65 -0.50 -9.48
N GLU A 65 -4.74 -0.23 -10.78
CA GLU A 65 -5.02 1.12 -11.28
C GLU A 65 -6.52 1.43 -11.17
N VAL A 66 -6.86 2.45 -10.40
CA VAL A 66 -8.25 2.90 -10.22
C VAL A 66 -8.57 3.99 -11.23
N THR A 67 -9.67 3.81 -11.95
CA THR A 67 -10.19 4.70 -12.97
C THR A 67 -11.66 4.99 -12.71
N ARG A 68 -12.21 6.02 -13.37
CA ARG A 68 -13.63 6.38 -13.22
C ARG A 68 -14.60 5.27 -13.65
N THR A 69 -14.17 4.32 -14.47
CA THR A 69 -15.03 3.23 -14.96
C THR A 69 -14.91 1.96 -14.15
N ASN A 70 -13.82 1.77 -13.39
CA ASN A 70 -13.60 0.55 -12.61
C ASN A 70 -13.75 0.73 -11.09
N TYR A 71 -13.93 1.95 -10.58
CA TYR A 71 -13.89 2.21 -9.13
C TYR A 71 -14.90 1.39 -8.32
N ASN A 72 -16.13 1.18 -8.83
CA ASN A 72 -17.12 0.34 -8.14
C ASN A 72 -16.66 -1.12 -8.06
N ARG A 73 -16.10 -1.66 -9.15
CA ARG A 73 -15.56 -3.02 -9.16
C ARG A 73 -14.40 -3.16 -8.19
N VAL A 74 -13.46 -2.20 -8.21
CA VAL A 74 -12.31 -2.22 -7.28
C VAL A 74 -12.79 -2.15 -5.83
N LEU A 75 -13.83 -1.36 -5.53
CA LEU A 75 -14.43 -1.31 -4.20
C LEU A 75 -14.98 -2.68 -3.78
N ASP A 76 -15.72 -3.36 -4.67
CA ASP A 76 -16.25 -4.69 -4.40
C ASP A 76 -15.13 -5.73 -4.21
N ASP A 77 -14.10 -5.70 -5.07
CA ASP A 77 -12.92 -6.56 -4.98
C ASP A 77 -12.19 -6.36 -3.63
N LEU A 78 -12.02 -5.10 -3.20
CA LEU A 78 -11.40 -4.75 -1.92
C LEU A 78 -12.24 -5.21 -0.73
N ARG A 79 -13.57 -5.07 -0.80
CA ARG A 79 -14.46 -5.55 0.27
C ARG A 79 -14.37 -7.05 0.41
N HIS A 80 -14.36 -7.79 -0.70
CA HIS A 80 -14.21 -9.23 -0.66
C HIS A 80 -12.86 -9.63 -0.07
N TRP A 81 -11.78 -8.99 -0.53
CA TRP A 81 -10.45 -9.19 0.03
C TRP A 81 -10.44 -8.93 1.54
N LEU A 82 -11.08 -7.85 2.04
CA LEU A 82 -11.19 -7.52 3.47
C LEU A 82 -11.93 -8.59 4.30
N GLU A 83 -12.93 -9.23 3.73
CA GLU A 83 -13.77 -10.24 4.41
C GLU A 83 -13.16 -11.66 4.39
N GLU A 84 -12.22 -11.93 3.47
CA GLU A 84 -11.46 -13.18 3.47
C GLU A 84 -10.32 -13.14 4.51
N ASP A 85 -10.38 -14.08 5.46
CA ASP A 85 -9.33 -14.41 6.45
C ASP A 85 -8.45 -15.57 5.94
#